data_AF-A0A949N9Z9-F1
#
_entry.id   AF-A0A949N9Z9-F1
#
_cell.length_a   1.000
_cell.length_b   1.000
_cell.length_c   1.000
_cell.angle_alpha   90.00
_cell.angle_beta   90.00
_cell.angle_gamma   90.00
#
_symmetry.space_group_name_H-M   'P 1'
#
loop_
_entity.id
_entity.type
_entity.pdbx_description
1 polymer ?
#
loop_
_entity_poly.entity_id
_entity_poly.type
_entity_poly.pdbx_seq_one_letter_code
_entity_poly.pdbx_strand_id
1 'polypeptide(L)' 'MCSHQPPCPTAESTDREAAHLVAHHPEQGWSLLCNGVLFFDDTGELLPDGQIVAPHRPIVPRSVATAA' A
#
# COMPACT_ATOMS: atom_id res chain seq x y z
N MET A 1 -18.32 0.71 -5.61
CA MET A 1 -18.54 0.04 -4.30
C MET A 1 -18.67 -1.45 -4.58
N CYS A 2 -17.78 -2.27 -4.01
CA CYS A 2 -17.79 -3.73 -4.13
C CYS A 2 -18.90 -4.36 -3.27
N SER A 3 -19.36 -5.55 -3.62
CA SER A 3 -20.44 -6.29 -2.90
C SER A 3 -19.92 -7.28 -1.85
N HIS A 4 -18.73 -7.05 -1.28
CA HIS A 4 -18.13 -7.95 -0.29
C HIS A 4 -18.84 -7.85 1.07
N GLN A 5 -18.88 -8.97 1.80
CA GLN A 5 -19.41 -9.05 3.16
C GLN A 5 -18.35 -9.67 4.08
N PRO A 6 -17.86 -8.96 5.12
CA PRO A 6 -18.21 -7.58 5.49
C PRO A 6 -17.83 -6.54 4.41
N PRO A 7 -18.44 -5.34 4.42
CA PRO A 7 -18.07 -4.27 3.50
C PRO A 7 -16.57 -3.96 3.59
N CYS A 8 -15.93 -3.76 2.44
CA CYS A 8 -14.53 -3.36 2.42
C CYS A 8 -14.38 -1.90 2.86
N PRO A 9 -13.25 -1.57 3.51
CA PRO A 9 -12.93 -0.18 3.85
C PRO A 9 -12.78 0.67 2.59
N THR A 10 -13.08 1.97 2.71
CA THR A 10 -12.84 2.94 1.65
C THR A 10 -11.34 3.17 1.47
N ALA A 11 -10.93 3.71 0.31
CA ALA A 11 -9.53 4.07 0.07
C ALA A 11 -9.01 5.14 1.04
N GLU A 12 -9.89 5.99 1.58
CA GLU A 12 -9.50 7.03 2.54
C GLU A 12 -9.35 6.50 3.98
N SER A 13 -9.83 5.27 4.25
CA SER A 13 -9.80 4.70 5.60
C SER A 13 -8.38 4.37 6.05
N THR A 14 -8.11 4.44 7.35
CA THR A 14 -6.79 4.09 7.91
C THR A 14 -6.44 2.62 7.76
N ASP A 15 -7.44 1.76 7.56
CA ASP A 15 -7.34 0.31 7.36
C ASP A 15 -7.62 -0.10 5.90
N ARG A 16 -7.42 0.82 4.93
CA ARG A 16 -7.72 0.61 3.50
C ARG A 16 -7.11 -0.67 2.89
N GLU A 17 -5.97 -1.11 3.42
CA GLU A 17 -5.25 -2.33 3.01
C GLU A 17 -6.02 -3.63 3.32
N ALA A 18 -7.04 -3.57 4.20
CA ALA A 18 -7.91 -4.71 4.51
C ALA A 18 -8.97 -5.00 3.44
N ALA A 19 -9.03 -4.19 2.37
CA ALA A 19 -9.91 -4.46 1.23
C ALA A 19 -9.46 -5.71 0.45
N HIS A 20 -10.41 -6.38 -0.21
CA HIS A 20 -10.10 -7.60 -0.96
C HIS A 20 -9.24 -7.33 -2.20
N LEU A 21 -8.28 -8.22 -2.46
CA LEU A 21 -7.49 -8.24 -3.69
C LEU A 21 -8.37 -8.54 -4.91
N VAL A 22 -8.18 -7.79 -5.99
CA VAL A 22 -8.82 -8.04 -7.30
C VAL A 22 -7.79 -8.29 -8.41
N ALA A 23 -6.54 -7.88 -8.22
CA ALA A 23 -5.41 -8.30 -9.03
C ALA A 23 -4.17 -8.44 -8.13
N HIS A 24 -3.31 -9.40 -8.46
CA HIS A 24 -2.08 -9.68 -7.72
C HIS A 24 -0.96 -9.92 -8.73
N HIS A 25 0.05 -9.04 -8.72
CA HIS A 25 1.17 -9.03 -9.66
C HIS A 25 2.50 -8.98 -8.92
N PRO A 26 2.89 -10.07 -8.24
CA PRO A 26 4.13 -10.13 -7.47
C PRO A 26 5.36 -9.93 -8.36
N GLU A 27 5.29 -10.34 -9.64
CA GLU A 27 6.37 -10.11 -10.60
C GLU A 27 6.60 -8.62 -10.93
N GLN A 28 5.64 -7.76 -10.59
CA GLN A 28 5.72 -6.30 -10.75
C GLN A 28 5.74 -5.57 -9.40
N GLY A 29 5.63 -6.29 -8.29
CA GLY A 29 5.68 -5.75 -6.93
C GLY A 29 4.43 -5.00 -6.47
N TRP A 30 3.26 -5.31 -7.04
CA TRP A 30 2.01 -4.64 -6.67
C TRP A 30 0.78 -5.54 -6.68
N SER A 31 -0.25 -5.08 -5.99
CA SER A 31 -1.58 -5.65 -5.98
C SER A 31 -2.64 -4.55 -6.08
N LEU A 32 -3.76 -4.83 -6.74
CA LEU A 32 -4.91 -3.93 -6.80
C LEU A 32 -5.99 -4.43 -5.84
N LEU A 33 -6.48 -3.54 -4.97
CA LEU A 33 -7.57 -3.79 -4.06
C LEU A 33 -8.91 -3.33 -4.65
N CYS A 34 -10.01 -3.94 -4.21
CA CYS A 34 -11.36 -3.65 -4.70
C CYS A 34 -11.87 -2.23 -4.38
N ASN A 35 -11.22 -1.53 -3.45
CA ASN A 35 -11.46 -0.11 -3.15
C ASN A 35 -10.65 0.83 -4.06
N GLY A 36 -9.86 0.29 -5.01
CA GLY A 36 -9.08 1.03 -5.99
C GLY A 36 -7.65 1.37 -5.54
N VAL A 37 -7.24 0.96 -4.35
CA VAL A 37 -5.87 1.16 -3.86
C VAL A 37 -4.90 0.23 -4.60
N LEU A 38 -3.80 0.78 -5.13
CA LEU A 38 -2.63 -0.02 -5.50
C LEU A 38 -1.74 -0.17 -4.27
N PHE A 39 -1.60 -1.41 -3.80
CA PHE A 39 -0.74 -1.78 -2.68
C PHE A 39 0.58 -2.34 -3.22
N PHE A 40 1.70 -1.77 -2.78
CA PHE A 40 3.04 -2.18 -3.20
C PHE A 40 3.68 -3.10 -2.16
N ASP A 41 4.56 -3.99 -2.62
CA ASP A 41 5.24 -4.96 -1.76
C ASP A 41 6.12 -4.31 -0.68
N ASP A 42 6.54 -3.06 -0.89
CA ASP A 42 7.28 -2.29 0.10
C ASP A 42 6.40 -1.58 1.12
N THR A 43 5.09 -1.91 1.19
CA THR A 43 4.04 -1.29 2.02
C THR A 43 3.64 0.13 1.60
N GLY A 44 4.13 0.61 0.46
CA GLY A 44 3.61 1.84 -0.14
C GLY A 44 2.20 1.65 -0.70
N GLU A 45 1.47 2.74 -0.85
CA GLU A 45 0.13 2.72 -1.45
C GLU A 45 -0.05 3.88 -2.44
N LEU A 46 -0.79 3.65 -3.52
CA LEU A 46 -1.30 4.70 -4.40
C LEU A 46 -2.84 4.67 -4.34
N LEU A 47 -3.42 5.76 -3.85
CA LEU A 47 -4.87 5.90 -3.71
C LEU A 47 -5.53 6.20 -5.07
N PRO A 48 -6.86 5.98 -5.21
CA PRO A 48 -7.59 6.24 -6.45
C PRO A 48 -7.54 7.69 -6.93
N ASP A 49 -7.33 8.64 -6.02
CA ASP A 49 -7.20 10.07 -6.33
C ASP A 49 -5.77 10.47 -6.74
N GLY A 50 -4.83 9.52 -6.72
CA GLY A 50 -3.42 9.73 -7.05
C GLY A 50 -2.54 10.11 -5.85
N GLN A 51 -3.08 10.17 -4.63
CA GLN A 51 -2.26 10.37 -3.43
C GLN A 51 -1.34 9.18 -3.17
N ILE A 52 -0.12 9.50 -2.74
CA ILE A 52 0.91 8.50 -2.41
C ILE A 52 0.98 8.37 -0.88
N VAL A 53 0.78 7.16 -0.38
CA VAL A 53 1.11 6.78 1.00
C VAL A 53 2.51 6.18 0.99
N ALA A 54 3.41 6.79 1.76
CA ALA A 54 4.79 6.35 1.80
C ALA A 54 4.93 4.97 2.47
N PRO A 55 5.81 4.10 1.95
CA PRO A 55 6.23 2.85 2.60
C PRO A 55 6.55 3.00 4.08
N HIS A 56 6.12 2.05 4.90
CA HIS A 56 6.51 1.91 6.31
C HIS A 56 7.93 1.35 6.43
N ARG A 57 8.93 2.17 6.11
CA ARG A 57 10.34 1.81 6.29
C ARG A 57 10.78 2.11 7.73
N PRO A 58 11.49 1.19 8.41
CA PRO A 58 12.20 1.54 9.63
C PRO A 58 13.19 2.66 9.30
N ILE A 59 13.14 3.77 10.04
CA ILE A 59 14.17 4.81 9.94
C ILE A 59 15.42 4.23 10.57
N VAL A 60 16.30 3.66 9.75
CA VAL A 60 17.65 3.27 10.18
C VAL A 60 18.49 4.55 10.16
N PRO A 61 18.97 5.06 11.30
CA PRO A 61 19.84 6.22 11.29
C PRO A 61 21.07 5.90 10.43
N ARG A 62 21.31 6.73 9.41
CA ARG A 62 22.44 6.54 8.49
C ARG A 62 23.72 6.77 9.28
N SER A 63 24.38 5.70 9.71
CA SER A 63 25.73 5.78 10.27
C SER A 63 26.65 6.25 9.15
N VAL A 64 27.00 7.53 9.14
CA VAL A 64 28.05 8.03 8.26
C VAL A 64 29.35 7.44 8.79
N ALA A 65 29.89 6.45 8.09
CA ALA A 65 31.24 5.98 8.35
C ALA A 65 32.18 7.11 7.93
N THR A 66 32.79 7.78 8.91
CA THR A 66 33.93 8.67 8.67
C THR A 66 35.07 7.83 8.14
N ALA A 67 35.48 8.06 6.90
CA ALA A 67 36.69 7.45 6.35
C ALA A 67 37.92 7.96 7.14
N ALA A 68 38.81 7.05 7.53
CA ALA A 68 40.11 7.32 8.12
C ALA A 68 41.21 7.07 7.09
#